data_AF-A0A954P646-F1
#
_entry.id   AF-A0A954P646-F1
#
_cell.length_a   1.000
_cell.length_b   1.000
_cell.length_c   1.000
_cell.angle_alpha   90.00
_cell.angle_beta   90.00
_cell.angle_gamma   90.00
#
_symmetry.space_group_name_H-M   'P 1'
#
loop_
_entity.id
_entity.type
_entity.pdbx_description
1 polymer ?
#
loop_
_entity_poly.entity_id
_entity_poly.type
_entity_poly.pdbx_seq_one_letter_code
_entity_poly.pdbx_strand_id
1 'polypeptide(L)' 'MPLSRESLERQLSRAEADRAQRIAQLDEQGVPEASRRRDPLWRRCNAACRKLRTRLTAVTAKEELASGKTEEAGEPVEA' A
#
# COMPACT_ATOMS: atom_id res chain seq x y z
N MET A 1 -4.86 12.75 -13.28
CA MET A 1 -5.38 11.38 -13.20
C MET A 1 -5.29 10.89 -11.75
N PRO A 2 -6.35 10.97 -10.94
CA PRO A 2 -6.36 10.30 -9.63
C PRO A 2 -6.21 8.80 -9.87
N LEU A 3 -5.24 8.16 -9.23
CA LEU A 3 -5.10 6.71 -9.27
C LEU A 3 -6.25 6.11 -8.46
N SER A 4 -7.21 5.46 -9.12
CA SER A 4 -8.29 4.73 -8.47
C SER A 4 -7.74 3.62 -7.59
N ARG A 5 -8.49 3.22 -6.55
CA ARG A 5 -8.11 2.13 -5.63
C ARG A 5 -7.64 0.87 -6.37
N GLU A 6 -8.39 0.42 -7.37
CA GLU A 6 -8.03 -0.74 -8.20
C GLU A 6 -6.67 -0.59 -8.91
N SER A 7 -6.29 0.63 -9.29
CA SER A 7 -4.99 0.90 -9.92
C SER A 7 -3.86 0.80 -8.88
N LEU A 8 -4.09 1.26 -7.65
CA LEU A 8 -3.13 1.11 -6.55
C LEU A 8 -2.99 -0.34 -6.12
N GLU A 9 -4.07 -1.12 -6.12
CA GLU A 9 -4.07 -2.56 -5.85
C GLU A 9 -3.26 -3.33 -6.90
N ARG A 10 -3.48 -3.05 -8.20
CA ARG A 10 -2.68 -3.63 -9.29
C ARG A 10 -1.19 -3.27 -9.19
N GLN A 11 -0.88 -2.02 -8.87
CA GLN A 11 0.50 -1.59 -8.65
C GLN A 11 1.13 -2.27 -7.44
N LEU A 12 0.38 -2.45 -6.36
CA LEU A 12 0.83 -3.15 -5.16
C LEU A 12 1.13 -4.61 -5.47
N SER A 13 0.22 -5.31 -6.15
CA SER A 13 0.41 -6.70 -6.56
C SER A 13 1.70 -6.86 -7.39
N ARG A 14 1.93 -5.96 -8.35
CA ARG A 14 3.18 -5.97 -9.14
C ARG A 14 4.42 -5.70 -8.31
N ALA A 15 4.39 -4.70 -7.42
CA ALA A 15 5.51 -4.40 -6.54
C ALA A 15 5.81 -5.55 -5.56
N GLU A 16 4.79 -6.27 -5.10
CA GLU A 16 4.93 -7.47 -4.29
C GLU A 16 5.56 -8.62 -5.08
N ALA A 17 5.16 -8.81 -6.34
CA ALA A 17 5.79 -9.77 -7.24
C ALA A 17 7.28 -9.44 -7.47
N ASP A 18 7.62 -8.18 -7.73
CA ASP A 18 9.01 -7.73 -7.89
C ASP A 18 9.83 -7.98 -6.61
N ARG A 19 9.23 -7.72 -5.43
CA ARG A 19 9.86 -8.00 -4.14
C ARG A 19 10.07 -9.50 -3.94
N ALA A 20 9.09 -10.33 -4.29
CA ALA A 20 9.20 -11.79 -4.18
C ALA A 20 10.28 -12.34 -5.12
N GLN A 21 10.33 -11.86 -6.36
CA GLN A 21 11.39 -12.22 -7.31
C GLN A 21 12.76 -11.82 -6.78
N ARG A 22 12.90 -10.63 -6.19
CA ARG A 22 14.18 -10.21 -5.58
C ARG A 22 14.55 -11.08 -4.38
N ILE A 23 13.58 -11.51 -3.57
CA ILE A 23 13.82 -12.43 -2.46
C ILE A 23 14.33 -13.78 -2.99
N ALA A 24 13.68 -14.34 -4.01
CA ALA A 24 14.13 -15.60 -4.63
C ALA A 24 15.57 -15.49 -5.14
N GLN A 25 15.91 -14.41 -5.84
CA GLN A 25 17.30 -14.17 -6.28
C GLN A 25 18.30 -14.08 -5.12
N LEU A 26 17.91 -13.44 -4.01
CA LEU A 26 18.76 -13.33 -2.83
C LEU A 26 18.91 -14.68 -2.13
N ASP A 27 17.88 -15.51 -2.14
CA ASP A 27 17.94 -16.89 -1.64
C ASP A 27 18.85 -17.77 -2.49
N GLU A 28 18.77 -17.66 -3.82
CA GLU A 28 19.70 -18.34 -4.74
C GLU A 28 21.16 -17.90 -4.52
N GLN A 29 21.37 -16.64 -4.11
CA GLN A 29 22.69 -16.09 -3.75
C GLN A 29 23.12 -16.45 -2.32
N GLY A 30 22.29 -17.18 -1.56
CA GLY A 30 22.58 -17.54 -0.17
C GLY A 30 22.56 -16.35 0.80
N VAL A 31 21.91 -15.24 0.44
CA VAL A 31 21.84 -14.04 1.27
C VAL A 31 20.76 -14.23 2.35
N PRO A 32 21.13 -14.29 3.64
CA PRO A 32 20.17 -14.50 4.71
C PRO A 32 19.24 -13.29 4.86
N GLU A 33 18.02 -13.53 5.36
CA GLU A 33 16.98 -12.49 5.47
C GLU A 33 17.44 -11.24 6.23
N ALA A 34 18.20 -11.43 7.32
CA ALA A 34 18.76 -10.34 8.11
C ALA A 34 19.68 -9.40 7.28
N SER A 35 20.36 -9.95 6.28
CA SER A 35 21.27 -9.23 5.38
C SER A 35 20.57 -8.59 4.19
N ARG A 36 19.36 -9.04 3.82
CA ARG A 36 18.58 -8.46 2.70
C ARG A 36 18.28 -6.97 2.89
N ARG A 37 18.23 -6.48 4.14
CA ARG A 37 18.08 -5.05 4.44
C ARG A 37 19.26 -4.19 3.95
N ARG A 38 20.42 -4.79 3.70
CA ARG A 38 21.60 -4.11 3.13
C ARG A 38 21.55 -4.07 1.60
N ASP A 39 20.76 -4.92 0.96
CA ASP A 39 20.60 -4.95 -0.49
C ASP A 39 19.78 -3.73 -0.97
N PRO A 40 20.36 -2.83 -1.80
CA PRO A 40 19.69 -1.60 -2.20
C PRO A 40 18.45 -1.86 -3.07
N LEU A 41 18.47 -2.93 -3.88
CA LEU A 41 17.34 -3.32 -4.73
C LEU A 41 16.16 -3.83 -3.88
N TRP A 42 16.43 -4.71 -2.92
CA TRP A 42 15.43 -5.18 -1.96
C TRP A 42 14.83 -4.01 -1.16
N ARG A 43 15.65 -3.06 -0.71
CA ARG A 43 15.16 -1.85 -0.01
C ARG A 43 14.23 -1.05 -0.90
N ARG A 44 14.55 -0.88 -2.19
CA ARG A 44 13.73 -0.16 -3.15
C ARG A 44 12.38 -0.86 -3.36
N CYS A 45 12.36 -2.16 -3.62
CA CYS A 45 11.15 -2.95 -3.78
C CYS A 45 10.28 -2.88 -2.51
N ASN A 46 10.89 -3.08 -1.34
CA ASN A 46 10.19 -3.01 -0.05
C ASN A 46 9.60 -1.61 0.22
N ALA A 47 10.35 -0.55 -0.11
CA ALA A 47 9.85 0.82 0.01
C ALA A 47 8.68 1.10 -0.95
N ALA A 48 8.72 0.56 -2.17
CA ALA A 48 7.61 0.67 -3.11
C ALA A 48 6.33 0.00 -2.58
N CYS A 49 6.43 -1.24 -2.09
CA CYS A 49 5.31 -1.94 -1.45
C CYS A 49 4.73 -1.12 -0.29
N ARG A 50 5.58 -0.59 0.59
CA ARG A 50 5.15 0.23 1.74
C ARG A 50 4.43 1.50 1.29
N LYS A 51 4.99 2.24 0.34
CA LYS A 51 4.37 3.46 -0.19
C LYS A 51 3.00 3.19 -0.80
N LEU A 52 2.87 2.10 -1.56
CA LEU A 52 1.61 1.70 -2.17
C LEU A 52 0.58 1.28 -1.11
N ARG A 53 0.98 0.50 -0.10
CA ARG A 53 0.12 0.16 1.06
C ARG A 53 -0.41 1.40 1.75
N THR A 54 0.48 2.32 2.14
CA THR A 54 0.09 3.56 2.81
C THR A 54 -0.87 4.39 1.96
N ARG A 55 -0.62 4.47 0.65
CA ARG A 55 -1.49 5.21 -0.26
C ARG A 55 -2.86 4.55 -0.42
N LEU A 56 -2.91 3.22 -0.46
CA LEU A 56 -4.14 2.44 -0.53
C LEU A 56 -4.97 2.63 0.74
N THR A 57 -4.36 2.53 1.93
CA THR A 57 -5.04 2.84 3.20
C THR A 57 -5.60 4.27 3.22
N ALA A 58 -4.85 5.25 2.73
CA ALA A 58 -5.32 6.64 2.67
C ALA A 58 -6.47 6.84 1.68
N VAL A 59 -6.51 6.09 0.57
CA VAL A 59 -7.63 6.10 -0.38
C VAL A 59 -8.85 5.43 0.23
N THR A 60 -8.69 4.25 0.83
CA THR A 60 -9.78 3.54 1.50
C THR A 60 -10.40 4.39 2.62
N ALA A 61 -9.58 5.01 3.47
CA ALA A 61 -10.09 5.90 4.52
C ALA A 61 -10.87 7.11 3.96
N LYS A 62 -10.46 7.64 2.80
CA LYS A 62 -11.20 8.71 2.12
C LYS A 62 -12.51 8.23 1.50
N GLU A 63 -12.51 7.03 0.91
CA GLU A 63 -13.71 6.39 0.36
C GLU A 63 -14.72 6.07 1.46
N GLU A 64 -14.26 5.59 2.63
CA GLU A 64 -15.09 5.36 3.80
C GLU A 64 -15.64 6.68 4.38
N LEU A 65 -14.82 7.73 4.50
CA LEU A 65 -15.28 9.03 4.97
C LEU A 65 -16.28 9.68 4.00
N ALA A 66 -16.09 9.47 2.69
CA ALA A 66 -17.02 9.94 1.66
C ALA A 66 -18.33 9.14 1.67
N SER A 67 -18.29 7.84 1.96
CA SER A 67 -19.48 6.97 2.03
C SER A 67 -20.21 7.09 3.36
N GLY A 68 -19.51 7.47 4.44
CA GLY A 68 -20.07 7.70 5.78
C GLY A 68 -20.70 9.08 5.97
N LYS A 69 -20.59 9.99 5.00
CA LYS A 69 -21.35 11.26 4.97
C LYS A 69 -22.70 11.05 4.30
N THR A 70 -23.57 10.25 4.91
CA THR A 70 -25.01 10.27 4.58
C THR A 70 -25.93 10.25 5.79
N GLU A 71 -25.42 10.28 7.03
CA GLU A 71 -26.26 10.46 8.21
C GLU A 71 -25.71 11.59 9.10
N GLU A 72 -26.62 12.38 9.65
CA GLU A 72 -26.44 13.60 10.46
C GLU A 72 -26.24 14.93 9.71
N ALA A 73 -27.26 15.29 8.92
CA ALA A 73 -27.81 16.66 8.96
C ALA A 73 -29.28 16.55 9.39
N GLY A 74 -29.51 16.07 10.61
CA GLY A 74 -30.79 16.13 11.30
C GLY A 74 -30.66 17.11 12.46
N GLU A 75 -31.44 18.18 12.40
CA GLU A 75 -31.58 19.21 13.43
C GLU A 75 -31.68 18.67 14.86
N PRO A 76 -31.00 19.32 15.83
CA PRO A 76 -31.62 19.56 17.12
C PRO A 76 -32.22 20.96 17.12
N VAL A 77 -33.55 20.98 17.12
CA VAL A 77 -34.39 22.08 17.63
C VAL A 77 -33.93 22.39 19.06
N GLU A 78 -33.57 23.64 19.33
CA GLU A 78 -33.40 24.12 20.71
C GLU A 78 -34.43 25.22 21.02
N ALA A 79 -35.37 24.82 21.88
CA ALA A 79 -36.22 25.51 22.85
C ALA A 79 -36.76 26.93 22.60
#